data_AF-W2QVF9-F1
#
_entry.id   AF-W2QVF9-F1
#
_cell.length_a   1.000
_cell.length_b   1.000
_cell.length_c   1.000
_cell.angle_alpha   90.00
_cell.angle_beta   90.00
_cell.angle_gamma   90.00
#
_symmetry.space_group_name_H-M   'P 1'
#
loop_
_entity.id
_entity.type
_entity.pdbx_description
1 polymer ?
#
loop_
_entity_poly.entity_id
_entity_poly.type
_entity_poly.pdbx_seq_one_letter_code
_entity_poly.pdbx_strand_id
1 'polypeptide(L)'
;MGRDGLTITMDQDTCDITSMLWNDFELQYSAKNTHVNSGLGTITSSIKTLDDSTIQITCTIPGLEQTYLFRPNENAIYMGTYHTTDAELRFLARLDRTTINNGMSSASTPRSRSSRTKCMV
;
A
#
# COMPACT_ATOMS: atom_id res chain seq x y z
N MET A 1 -17.93 -13.90 14.09
CA MET A 1 -16.51 -14.30 14.13
C MET A 1 -15.74 -13.10 13.62
N GLY A 2 -15.14 -12.32 14.52
CA GLY A 2 -14.33 -11.14 14.12
C GLY A 2 -13.06 -11.63 13.44
N ARG A 3 -12.68 -11.00 12.33
CA ARG A 3 -11.42 -11.31 11.65
C ARG A 3 -10.35 -10.42 12.28
N ASP A 4 -9.58 -10.98 13.20
CA ASP A 4 -8.38 -10.31 13.69
C ASP A 4 -7.36 -10.23 12.55
N GLY A 5 -6.92 -9.02 12.19
CA GLY A 5 -5.94 -8.75 11.15
C GLY A 5 -6.35 -7.68 10.14
N LEU A 6 -5.46 -7.47 9.17
CA LEU A 6 -5.65 -6.57 8.04
C LEU A 6 -6.22 -7.33 6.83
N THR A 7 -7.39 -6.92 6.33
CA THR A 7 -7.96 -7.39 5.07
C THR A 7 -7.96 -6.26 4.05
N ILE A 8 -7.45 -6.53 2.84
CA ILE A 8 -7.33 -5.56 1.76
C ILE A 8 -8.27 -5.95 0.62
N THR A 9 -9.04 -4.98 0.13
CA THR A 9 -9.80 -5.12 -1.11
C THR A 9 -9.19 -4.23 -2.17
N MET A 10 -8.99 -4.79 -3.36
CA MET A 10 -8.42 -4.09 -4.52
C MET A 10 -9.34 -4.23 -5.72
N ASP A 11 -9.43 -3.16 -6.50
CA ASP A 11 -10.04 -3.17 -7.81
C ASP A 11 -9.03 -3.71 -8.84
N GLN A 12 -9.37 -4.79 -9.55
CA GLN A 12 -8.44 -5.44 -10.49
C GLN A 12 -8.24 -4.64 -11.78
N ASP A 13 -9.20 -3.82 -12.19
CA ASP A 13 -9.14 -3.07 -13.45
C ASP A 13 -8.25 -1.81 -13.32
N THR A 14 -8.08 -1.34 -12.08
CA THR A 14 -7.36 -0.09 -11.77
C THR A 14 -6.19 -0.25 -10.81
N CYS A 15 -6.13 -1.38 -10.09
CA CYS A 15 -5.19 -1.63 -8.99
C CYS A 15 -5.24 -0.63 -7.83
N ASP A 16 -6.39 0.01 -7.67
CA ASP A 16 -6.68 0.87 -6.53
C ASP A 16 -7.06 -0.01 -5.32
N ILE A 17 -6.56 0.37 -4.13
CA ILE A 17 -7.05 -0.19 -2.86
C ILE A 17 -8.35 0.54 -2.49
N THR A 18 -9.43 -0.22 -2.40
CA THR A 18 -10.81 0.27 -2.16
C THR A 18 -11.31 0.03 -0.74
N SER A 19 -10.66 -0.87 0.01
CA SER A 19 -10.92 -1.10 1.44
C SER A 19 -9.66 -1.60 2.14
N MET A 20 -9.46 -1.12 3.37
CA MET A 20 -8.42 -1.55 4.31
C MET A 20 -9.08 -1.81 5.66
N LEU A 21 -9.57 -3.02 5.86
CA LEU A 21 -10.28 -3.42 7.07
C LEU A 21 -9.29 -3.93 8.11
N TRP A 22 -9.14 -3.20 9.22
CA TRP A 22 -8.30 -3.56 10.36
C TRP A 22 -9.17 -3.97 11.55
N ASN A 23 -9.19 -5.27 11.90
CA ASN A 23 -10.03 -5.78 12.98
C ASN A 23 -11.50 -5.29 12.88
N ASP A 24 -12.07 -5.39 11.68
CA ASP A 24 -13.42 -4.90 11.34
C ASP A 24 -13.61 -3.36 11.35
N PHE A 25 -12.54 -2.57 11.49
CA PHE A 25 -12.55 -1.11 11.31
C PHE A 25 -12.04 -0.70 9.93
N GLU A 26 -12.86 0.03 9.17
CA GLU A 26 -12.46 0.53 7.86
C GLU A 26 -11.50 1.72 8.00
N LEU A 27 -10.30 1.56 7.43
CA LEU A 27 -9.27 2.59 7.41
C LEU A 27 -9.27 3.39 6.09
N GLN A 28 -9.80 2.84 5.00
CA GLN A 28 -9.81 3.50 3.69
C GLN A 28 -10.83 4.64 3.65
N TYR A 29 -10.39 5.80 3.15
CA TYR A 29 -11.28 6.94 2.94
C TYR A 29 -12.32 6.64 1.86
N SER A 30 -13.59 6.77 2.20
CA SER A 30 -14.72 6.32 1.35
C SER A 30 -14.87 7.07 0.03
N ALA A 31 -14.50 8.35 -0.04
CA ALA A 31 -14.69 9.16 -1.24
C ALA A 31 -13.51 9.10 -2.23
N LYS A 32 -12.37 8.51 -1.85
CA LYS A 32 -11.21 8.40 -2.75
C LYS A 32 -10.25 7.30 -2.34
N ASN A 33 -10.03 6.36 -3.25
CA ASN A 33 -9.18 5.18 -3.10
C ASN A 33 -7.72 5.48 -2.76
N THR A 34 -6.98 4.46 -2.35
CA THR A 34 -5.52 4.50 -2.18
C THR A 34 -4.83 3.99 -3.44
N HIS A 35 -3.86 4.75 -3.98
CA HIS A 35 -3.20 4.41 -5.25
C HIS A 35 -1.88 5.14 -5.50
N VAL A 36 -1.18 4.68 -6.54
CA VAL A 36 -0.04 5.40 -7.15
C VAL A 36 -0.53 6.66 -7.87
N ASN A 37 0.22 7.75 -7.73
CA ASN A 37 -0.02 9.07 -8.33
C ASN A 37 -1.42 9.64 -8.03
N SER A 38 -2.33 9.56 -9.01
CA SER A 38 -3.73 9.99 -8.91
C SER A 38 -4.68 8.89 -9.40
N GLY A 39 -4.18 7.65 -9.49
CA GLY A 39 -4.83 6.51 -10.11
C GLY A 39 -4.09 6.15 -11.38
N LEU A 40 -3.92 4.85 -11.64
CA LEU A 40 -3.23 4.37 -12.85
C LEU A 40 -4.18 4.29 -14.07
N GLY A 41 -5.48 4.40 -13.84
CA GLY A 41 -6.50 4.24 -14.89
C GLY A 41 -6.63 2.77 -15.28
N THR A 42 -6.71 2.48 -16.58
CA THR A 42 -6.78 1.10 -17.08
C THR A 42 -5.39 0.48 -17.10
N ILE A 43 -5.25 -0.68 -16.45
CA ILE A 43 -3.98 -1.37 -16.30
C ILE A 43 -4.07 -2.82 -16.82
N THR A 44 -2.92 -3.50 -16.87
CA THR A 44 -2.89 -4.97 -16.92
C THR A 44 -2.47 -5.49 -15.55
N SER A 45 -3.35 -6.21 -14.86
CA SER A 45 -3.06 -6.82 -13.55
C SER A 45 -2.72 -8.30 -13.70
N SER A 46 -1.84 -8.80 -12.84
CA SER A 46 -1.64 -10.23 -12.62
C SER A 46 -1.57 -10.54 -11.12
N ILE A 47 -2.07 -11.71 -10.75
CA ILE A 47 -2.01 -12.23 -9.38
C ILE A 47 -1.25 -13.55 -9.42
N LYS A 48 -0.25 -13.69 -8.55
CA LYS A 48 0.56 -14.90 -8.41
C LYS A 48 0.71 -15.26 -6.94
N THR A 49 0.58 -16.54 -6.62
CA THR A 49 1.01 -17.08 -5.33
C THR A 49 2.45 -17.58 -5.45
N LEU A 50 3.34 -17.13 -4.57
CA LEU A 50 4.73 -17.55 -4.48
C LEU A 50 4.90 -18.80 -3.60
N ASP A 51 6.08 -19.40 -3.61
CA ASP A 51 6.38 -20.67 -2.92
C ASP A 51 6.17 -20.59 -1.39
N ASP A 52 6.37 -19.40 -0.81
CA ASP A 52 6.15 -19.13 0.62
C ASP A 52 4.70 -18.70 0.95
N SER A 53 3.77 -18.93 0.03
CA SER A 53 2.36 -18.50 0.10
C SER A 53 2.16 -16.97 0.08
N THR A 54 3.19 -16.19 -0.23
CA THR A 54 3.03 -14.75 -0.50
C THR A 54 2.16 -14.55 -1.73
N ILE A 55 1.14 -13.68 -1.62
CA ILE A 55 0.36 -13.22 -2.77
C ILE A 55 1.07 -12.01 -3.36
N GLN A 56 1.47 -12.11 -4.61
CA GLN A 56 1.99 -11.01 -5.41
C GLN A 56 0.91 -10.51 -6.37
N ILE A 57 0.66 -9.20 -6.35
CA ILE A 57 -0.18 -8.51 -7.33
C ILE A 57 0.71 -7.54 -8.09
N THR A 58 0.76 -7.66 -9.41
CA THR A 58 1.53 -6.77 -10.27
C THR A 58 0.60 -6.05 -11.24
N CYS A 59 0.75 -4.73 -11.32
CA CYS A 59 -0.08 -3.82 -12.08
C CYS A 59 0.79 -3.02 -13.03
N THR A 60 0.59 -3.18 -14.33
CA THR A 60 1.50 -2.62 -15.34
C THR A 60 0.78 -1.65 -16.26
N ILE A 61 1.43 -0.51 -16.50
CA ILE A 61 1.16 0.44 -17.58
C ILE A 61 2.48 0.75 -18.32
N PRO A 62 2.44 1.35 -19.52
CA PRO A 62 3.67 1.78 -20.19
C PRO A 62 4.54 2.69 -19.31
N GLY A 63 5.74 2.23 -18.98
CA GLY A 63 6.74 2.97 -18.19
C GLY A 63 6.56 2.96 -16.67
N LEU A 64 5.58 2.21 -16.14
CA LEU A 64 5.38 2.04 -14.70
C LEU A 64 4.81 0.66 -14.36
N GLU A 65 5.41 0.01 -13.37
CA GLU A 65 4.94 -1.24 -12.79
C GLU A 65 4.84 -1.09 -11.27
N GLN A 66 3.66 -1.36 -10.72
CA GLN A 66 3.40 -1.38 -9.29
C GLN A 66 3.22 -2.82 -8.84
N THR A 67 3.99 -3.23 -7.84
CA THR A 67 3.88 -4.55 -7.20
C THR A 67 3.46 -4.41 -5.75
N TYR A 68 2.49 -5.23 -5.35
CA TYR A 68 2.05 -5.42 -3.96
C TYR A 68 2.36 -6.86 -3.54
N LEU A 69 2.90 -7.05 -2.34
CA LEU A 69 3.10 -8.38 -1.74
C LEU A 69 2.35 -8.46 -0.41
N PHE A 70 1.60 -9.53 -0.24
CA PHE A 70 0.88 -9.88 0.99
C PHE A 70 1.41 -11.19 1.52
N ARG A 71 2.03 -11.16 2.69
CA ARG A 71 2.56 -12.36 3.34
C ARG A 71 1.55 -12.92 4.34
N PRO A 72 1.44 -14.26 4.47
CA PRO A 72 0.61 -14.86 5.49
C PRO A 72 1.01 -14.39 6.89
N ASN A 73 0.02 -14.13 7.74
CA ASN A 73 0.19 -13.72 9.15
C ASN A 73 0.95 -12.40 9.37
N GLU A 74 1.07 -11.57 8.33
CA GLU A 74 1.65 -10.23 8.44
C GLU A 74 0.60 -9.16 8.13
N ASN A 75 0.53 -8.18 9.01
CA ASN A 75 -0.36 -7.03 8.90
C ASN A 75 0.31 -5.89 8.14
N ALA A 76 0.88 -6.21 6.98
CA ALA A 76 1.70 -5.29 6.19
C ALA A 76 1.39 -5.43 4.70
N ILE A 77 1.37 -4.29 4.01
CA ILE A 77 1.32 -4.21 2.55
C ILE A 77 2.73 -3.85 2.08
N TYR A 78 3.45 -4.80 1.52
CA TYR A 78 4.76 -4.53 0.92
C TYR A 78 4.57 -4.02 -0.50
N MET A 79 5.28 -2.96 -0.85
CA MET A 79 5.12 -2.29 -2.14
C MET A 79 6.47 -2.08 -2.82
N GLY A 80 6.48 -2.26 -4.13
CA GLY A 80 7.59 -1.89 -5.01
C GLY A 80 7.04 -1.17 -6.23
N THR A 81 7.71 -0.11 -6.65
CA THR A 81 7.35 0.65 -7.85
C THR A 81 8.55 0.74 -8.77
N TYR A 82 8.43 0.14 -9.95
CA TYR A 82 9.37 0.30 -11.04
C TYR A 82 8.84 1.36 -12.01
N HIS A 83 9.73 2.23 -12.49
CA HIS A 83 9.36 3.31 -13.41
C HIS A 83 10.55 3.64 -14.32
N THR A 84 10.27 4.17 -15.52
CA THR A 84 11.29 4.50 -16.53
C THR A 84 11.40 5.98 -16.85
N THR A 85 10.64 6.85 -16.17
CA THR A 85 10.60 8.30 -16.44
C THR A 85 10.80 9.10 -15.15
N ASP A 86 11.51 10.22 -15.20
CA ASP A 86 11.87 11.03 -14.02
C ASP A 86 10.73 11.95 -13.50
N ALA A 87 9.46 11.55 -13.66
CA ALA A 87 8.31 12.35 -13.24
C ALA A 87 8.02 12.25 -11.72
N GLU A 88 7.07 13.04 -11.22
CA GLU A 88 6.57 12.91 -9.84
C GLU A 88 5.96 11.52 -9.64
N LEU A 89 6.60 10.71 -8.80
CA LEU A 89 6.12 9.40 -8.40
C LEU A 89 5.75 9.40 -6.92
N ARG A 90 4.50 9.07 -6.61
CA ARG A 90 4.01 8.99 -5.24
C ARG A 90 3.05 7.83 -5.04
N PHE A 91 3.04 7.27 -3.84
CA PHE A 91 1.96 6.41 -3.39
C PHE A 91 1.14 7.18 -2.34
N LEU A 92 -0.16 7.32 -2.57
CA LEU A 92 -1.05 8.07 -1.69
C LEU A 92 -2.01 7.12 -0.98
N ALA A 93 -1.66 6.74 0.25
CA ALA A 93 -2.58 6.12 1.20
C ALA A 93 -3.58 7.17 1.70
N ARG A 94 -4.86 7.00 1.33
CA ARG A 94 -5.95 7.90 1.72
C ARG A 94 -6.76 7.24 2.82
N LEU A 95 -6.42 7.59 4.06
CA LEU A 95 -7.01 7.01 5.24
C LEU A 95 -8.11 7.90 5.82
N ASP A 96 -9.14 7.27 6.38
CA ASP A 96 -10.23 7.98 7.04
C ASP A 96 -9.71 8.65 8.33
N ARG A 97 -9.85 9.97 8.40
CA ARG A 97 -9.38 10.78 9.54
C ARG A 97 -10.23 10.59 10.80
N THR A 98 -11.45 10.10 10.67
CA THR A 98 -12.31 9.78 11.81
C THR A 98 -11.83 8.50 12.48
N THR A 99 -11.46 7.48 11.69
CA THR A 99 -10.89 6.23 12.19
C THR A 99 -9.44 6.41 12.65
N ILE A 100 -8.63 7.14 11.88
CA ILE A 100 -7.23 7.44 12.20
C ILE A 100 -7.13 8.91 12.62
N ASN A 101 -7.51 9.16 13.87
CA ASN A 101 -7.61 10.51 14.44
C ASN A 101 -6.32 11.01 15.09
N ASN A 102 -5.31 10.14 15.25
CA ASN A 102 -3.99 10.50 15.73
C ASN A 102 -3.08 10.75 14.55
N GLY A 103 -2.55 11.97 14.44
CA GLY A 103 -1.51 12.27 13.46
C GLY A 103 -0.28 11.40 13.70
N MET A 104 0.44 11.07 12.61
CA MET A 104 1.77 10.49 12.75
C MET A 104 2.61 11.42 13.62
N SER A 105 3.27 10.87 14.64
CA SER A 105 4.25 11.61 15.42
C SER A 105 5.33 12.13 14.48
N SER A 106 5.81 13.37 14.72
CA SER A 106 6.86 13.95 13.89
C SER A 106 8.06 13.01 13.87
N ALA A 107 8.63 12.80 12.67
CA ALA A 107 9.82 12.00 12.52
C ALA A 107 10.91 12.54 13.45
N SER A 108 11.41 11.69 14.35
CA SER A 108 12.53 12.06 15.20
C SER A 108 13.75 12.24 14.30
N THR A 109 14.34 13.43 14.29
CA THR A 109 15.66 13.61 13.66
C THR A 109 16.65 12.80 14.49
N PRO A 110 17.30 11.74 13.96
CA PRO A 110 18.33 11.04 14.70
C PRO A 110 19.47 12.02 14.97
N ARG A 111 19.61 12.41 16.24
CA ARG A 111 20.70 13.27 16.69
C ARG A 111 22.00 12.47 16.59
N SER A 112 22.80 12.79 15.57
CA SER A 112 24.23 12.47 15.41
C SER A 112 24.64 11.01 15.12
N ARG A 113 25.09 10.80 13.87
CA ARG A 113 26.09 9.84 13.36
C ARG A 113 26.19 8.46 14.05
N SER A 114 25.48 7.48 13.50
CA SER A 114 26.05 6.18 13.13
C SER A 114 25.12 5.52 12.12
N SER A 115 25.70 5.00 11.04
CA SER A 115 25.01 4.41 9.89
C SER A 115 24.11 3.24 10.32
N ARG A 116 22.82 3.53 10.50
CA ARG A 116 21.71 2.57 10.45
C ARG A 116 20.41 3.38 10.44
N THR A 117 19.98 3.78 9.26
CA THR A 117 18.63 4.31 9.03
C THR A 117 17.64 3.22 9.42
N LYS A 118 17.11 3.29 10.63
CA LYS A 118 15.94 2.53 11.03
C LYS A 118 14.73 3.33 10.57
N CYS A 119 14.23 3.03 9.38
CA CYS A 119 12.85 3.38 9.04
C CYS A 119 11.98 2.54 9.97
N MET A 120 11.35 3.18 10.96
CA MET A 120 10.24 2.58 11.70
C MET A 120 9.01 2.69 10.81
N VAL A 121 8.44 1.54 10.47
CA VAL A 121 7.01 1.37 10.16
C VAL A 121 6.33 1.04 11.49
#